data_AF-A0A7L2L7T9-F1
#
_entry.id   AF-A0A7L2L7T9-F1
#
_cell.length_a   1.000
_cell.length_b   1.000
_cell.length_c   1.000
_cell.angle_alpha   90.00
_cell.angle_beta   90.00
_cell.angle_gamma   90.00
#
_symmetry.space_group_name_H-M   'P 1'
#
loop_
_entity.id
_entity.type
_entity.pdbx_description
1 polymer ?
#
loop_
_entity_poly.entity_id
_entity_poly.type
_entity_poly.pdbx_seq_one_letter_code
_entity_poly.pdbx_strand_id
1 'polypeptide(L)' 'MPRGFQLAPLGCVSIPGPLYSVHVLQAGFTERGPAGSVRADGSVTLVHGGALTVLVDTGGPWIRDSLPGMLQEHGVS' A
#
# COMPACT_ATOMS: atom_id res chain seq x y z
N MET A 1 -21.14 -25.02 10.88
CA MET A 1 -21.35 -23.56 10.75
C MET A 1 -19.98 -22.93 10.54
N PRO A 2 -19.63 -22.39 9.35
CA PRO A 2 -18.44 -21.57 9.25
C PRO A 2 -18.65 -20.35 10.16
N ARG A 3 -17.67 -20.00 11.00
CA ARG A 3 -17.74 -18.77 11.79
C ARG A 3 -17.88 -17.61 10.79
N GLY A 4 -18.94 -16.83 10.89
CA GLY A 4 -19.12 -15.65 10.06
C GLY A 4 -18.02 -14.65 10.39
N PHE A 5 -17.15 -14.36 9.43
CA PHE A 5 -16.21 -13.26 9.56
C PHE A 5 -16.93 -11.98 9.11
N GLN A 6 -16.89 -10.96 9.97
CA GLN A 6 -17.31 -9.62 9.59
C GLN A 6 -16.06 -8.83 9.20
N LEU A 7 -16.12 -8.16 8.05
CA LEU A 7 -15.06 -7.29 7.56
C LEU A 7 -15.45 -5.83 7.79
N ALA A 8 -14.47 -5.00 8.10
CA ALA A 8 -14.60 -3.55 8.16
C ALA A 8 -13.30 -2.92 7.61
N PRO A 9 -13.35 -1.69 7.07
CA PRO A 9 -12.14 -0.94 6.75
C PRO A 9 -11.25 -0.83 8.00
N LEU A 10 -9.93 -1.03 7.83
CA LEU A 10 -9.00 -1.04 8.95
C LEU A 10 -8.85 0.35 9.61
N GLY A 11 -9.08 1.43 8.87
CA GLY A 11 -9.00 2.81 9.37
C GLY A 11 -7.57 3.33 9.58
N CYS A 12 -6.55 2.52 9.32
CA CYS A 12 -5.14 2.91 9.33
C CYS A 12 -4.39 2.33 8.11
N VAL A 13 -3.25 2.94 7.81
CA VAL A 13 -2.33 2.52 6.75
C VAL A 13 -0.99 2.02 7.29
N SER A 14 -0.86 1.98 8.61
CA SER A 14 0.33 1.46 9.30
C SER A 14 -0.08 0.44 10.34
N ILE A 15 0.58 -0.71 10.30
CA ILE A 15 0.41 -1.80 11.25
C ILE A 15 1.78 -2.03 11.90
N PRO A 16 1.98 -1.58 13.14
CA PRO A 16 3.24 -1.79 13.83
C PRO A 16 3.41 -3.27 14.20
N GLY A 17 4.64 -3.77 14.12
CA GLY A 17 4.99 -5.09 14.61
C GLY A 17 6.39 -5.09 15.23
N PRO A 18 6.69 -6.08 16.09
CA PRO A 18 7.93 -6.10 16.86
C PRO A 18 9.18 -6.42 16.02
N LEU A 19 9.01 -7.09 14.88
CA LEU A 19 10.10 -7.41 13.94
C LEU A 19 9.92 -6.67 12.61
N TYR A 20 8.69 -6.63 12.11
CA TYR A 20 8.33 -5.91 10.90
C TYR A 20 7.11 -5.06 11.17
N SER A 21 7.17 -3.81 10.74
CA SER A 21 6.00 -2.96 10.57
C SER A 21 5.61 -2.94 9.09
N VAL A 22 4.31 -2.80 8.83
CA VAL A 22 3.73 -2.76 7.49
C VAL A 22 3.13 -1.38 7.26
N HIS A 23 3.46 -0.75 6.13
CA HIS A 23 2.99 0.57 5.76
C HIS A 23 2.44 0.53 4.34
N VAL A 24 1.17 0.87 4.17
CA VAL A 24 0.56 1.10 2.86
C VAL A 24 0.97 2.51 2.42
N LEU A 25 1.96 2.61 1.54
CA LEU A 25 2.45 3.88 0.98
C LEU A 25 1.40 4.51 0.05
N GLN A 26 0.72 3.67 -0.73
CA GLN A 26 -0.40 4.05 -1.57
C GLN A 26 -1.51 3.01 -1.44
N ALA A 27 -2.73 3.44 -1.13
CA ALA A 27 -3.89 2.57 -1.23
C ALA A 27 -4.35 2.48 -2.69
N GLY A 28 -4.49 1.26 -3.19
CA GLY A 28 -5.03 1.02 -4.52
C GLY A 28 -6.48 1.48 -4.64
N PHE A 29 -6.86 1.85 -5.85
CA PHE A 29 -8.22 2.30 -6.15
C PHE A 29 -8.62 1.86 -7.56
N THR A 30 -9.93 1.81 -7.78
CA THR A 30 -10.53 1.64 -9.10
C THR A 30 -11.74 2.55 -9.17
N GLU A 31 -11.71 3.52 -10.07
CA GLU A 31 -12.77 4.49 -10.30
C GLU A 31 -13.27 4.38 -11.73
N ARG A 32 -14.59 4.28 -11.91
CA ARG A 32 -15.22 4.30 -13.23
C ARG A 32 -15.37 5.74 -13.70
N GLY A 33 -14.79 6.04 -14.85
CA GLY A 33 -14.95 7.32 -15.54
C GLY A 33 -16.11 7.31 -16.55
N PRO A 34 -16.33 8.45 -17.22
CA PRO A 34 -17.28 8.54 -18.31
C PRO A 34 -16.95 7.57 -19.45
N ALA A 35 -17.99 7.17 -20.19
CA ALA A 35 -17.89 6.32 -21.38
C ALA A 35 -17.17 4.97 -21.16
N GLY A 36 -17.18 4.44 -19.93
CA GLY A 36 -16.58 3.14 -19.62
C GLY A 36 -15.07 3.15 -19.41
N SER A 37 -14.45 4.33 -19.38
CA SER A 37 -13.05 4.45 -18.95
C SER A 37 -12.91 4.06 -17.47
N VAL A 38 -11.72 3.59 -17.09
CA VAL A 38 -11.40 3.25 -15.71
C VAL A 38 -10.06 3.88 -15.34
N ARG A 39 -10.03 4.62 -14.24
CA ARG A 39 -8.79 5.03 -13.59
C ARG A 39 -8.53 4.08 -12.44
N ALA A 40 -7.36 3.46 -12.40
CA ALA A 40 -7.00 2.54 -11.35
C ALA A 40 -5.51 2.60 -11.08
N ASP A 41 -5.13 2.26 -9.86
CA ASP A 41 -3.75 1.97 -9.51
C ASP A 41 -3.68 0.90 -8.41
N GLY A 42 -2.56 0.19 -8.36
CA GLY A 42 -2.27 -0.81 -7.35
C GLY A 42 -1.91 -0.17 -6.01
N SER A 43 -2.15 -0.92 -4.93
CA SER A 43 -1.57 -0.57 -3.63
C SER A 43 -0.06 -0.73 -3.69
N VAL A 44 0.66 0.08 -2.92
CA VAL A 44 2.10 -0.06 -2.71
C VAL A 44 2.33 -0.21 -1.22
N THR A 45 3.04 -1.25 -0.81
CA THR A 45 3.24 -1.58 0.61
C THR A 45 4.72 -1.73 0.94
N LEU A 46 5.17 -1.04 1.98
CA LEU A 46 6.49 -1.19 2.57
C LEU A 46 6.41 -2.12 3.79
N VAL A 47 7.30 -3.10 3.84
CA VAL A 47 7.55 -3.93 5.02
C VAL A 47 8.97 -3.62 5.50
N HIS A 48 9.10 -3.09 6.72
CA HIS A 48 10.38 -2.57 7.23
C HIS A 48 10.60 -2.89 8.72
N GLY A 49 11.86 -2.82 9.18
CA GLY A 49 12.26 -3.00 10.59
C GLY A 49 13.11 -4.25 10.88
N GLY A 50 12.99 -5.30 10.06
CA GLY A 50 13.79 -6.52 10.22
C GLY A 50 15.09 -6.52 9.42
N ALA A 51 15.59 -7.71 9.09
CA ALA A 51 16.85 -7.86 8.34
C ALA A 51 16.74 -7.46 6.86
N LEU A 52 15.52 -7.38 6.32
CA LEU A 52 15.23 -7.02 4.94
C LEU A 52 14.14 -5.95 4.91
N THR A 53 14.39 -4.89 4.14
CA THR A 53 13.37 -3.92 3.74
C THR A 53 12.77 -4.38 2.42
N VAL A 54 11.45 -4.57 2.37
CA VAL A 54 10.76 -5.13 1.21
C VAL A 54 9.68 -4.16 0.72
N LEU A 55 9.72 -3.87 -0.57
CA LEU A 55 8.64 -3.19 -1.27
C LEU A 55 7.77 -4.23 -1.96
N VAL A 56 6.48 -4.25 -1.64
CA VAL A 56 5.47 -5.10 -2.26
C VAL A 56 4.64 -4.25 -3.21
N ASP A 57 4.69 -4.62 -4.49
CA ASP A 57 4.18 -3.85 -5.63
C ASP A 57 4.80 -2.44 -5.76
N THR A 58 4.59 -1.80 -6.91
CA THR A 58 5.21 -0.49 -7.22
C THR A 58 4.26 0.51 -7.84
N GLY A 59 2.95 0.19 -7.90
CA GLY A 59 1.97 0.96 -8.64
C GLY A 59 2.28 1.03 -10.14
N GLY A 60 1.56 1.90 -10.84
CA GLY A 60 1.79 2.18 -12.24
C GLY A 60 2.96 3.14 -12.51
N PRO A 61 3.42 3.27 -13.76
CA PRO A 61 4.55 4.13 -14.12
C PRO A 61 4.39 5.62 -13.75
N TRP A 62 3.16 6.08 -13.55
CA TRP A 62 2.83 7.47 -13.22
C TRP A 62 3.23 7.88 -11.80
N ILE A 63 3.48 6.95 -10.87
CA ILE A 63 3.98 7.27 -9.51
C ILE A 63 5.50 7.20 -9.38
N ARG A 64 6.22 7.01 -10.50
CA ARG A 64 7.68 6.84 -10.53
C ARG A 64 8.42 7.92 -9.73
N ASP A 65 8.00 9.17 -9.87
CA ASP A 65 8.73 10.30 -9.28
C ASP A 65 8.34 10.55 -7.81
N SER A 66 7.15 10.13 -7.39
CA SER A 66 6.70 10.27 -5.99
C SER A 66 7.10 9.10 -5.10
N LEU A 67 7.24 7.89 -5.66
CA LEU A 67 7.57 6.68 -4.90
C LEU A 67 8.87 6.79 -4.09
N PRO A 68 10.00 7.32 -4.61
CA PRO A 68 11.20 7.54 -3.81
C PRO A 68 10.97 8.49 -2.62
N GLY A 69 10.10 9.50 -2.76
CA GLY A 69 9.73 10.40 -1.67
C GLY A 69 8.96 9.67 -0.57
N MET A 70 7.97 8.85 -0.95
CA MET A 70 7.22 8.01 0.00
C MET A 70 8.14 7.05 0.77
N LEU A 71 9.14 6.47 0.11
CA LEU A 71 10.12 5.60 0.77
C LEU A 71 11.03 6.37 1.75
N GLN A 72 11.44 7.59 1.39
CA GLN A 72 12.28 8.44 2.23
C GLN A 72 11.58 8.86 3.53
N GLU A 73 10.26 9.06 3.52
CA GLU A 73 9.48 9.33 4.73
C GLU A 73 9.58 8.19 5.76
N HIS A 74 9.94 6.98 5.32
CA HIS A 74 10.19 5.80 6.15
C HIS A 74 11.67 5.49 6.36
N GLY A 75 12.57 6.42 6.00
CA GLY A 75 14.02 6.27 6.16
C GLY A 75 14.67 5.35 5.13
N VAL A 76 14.02 5.10 4.00
CA VAL A 76 14.52 4.27 2.91
C VAL A 76 14.98 5.17 1.76
N SER A 77 16.26 5.10 1.39
CA SER A 77 16.91 5.95 0.36
C SER A 77 17.32 5.20 -0.89
#